data_AF-A0A8K0CVJ9-F1
#
_entry.id   AF-A0A8K0CVJ9-F1
#
_cell.length_a   1.000
_cell.length_b   1.000
_cell.length_c   1.000
_cell.angle_alpha   90.00
_cell.angle_beta   90.00
_cell.angle_gamma   90.00
#
_symmetry.space_group_name_H-M   'P 1'
#
loop_
_entity.id
_entity.type
_entity.pdbx_description
1 polymer ?
#
loop_
_entity_poly.entity_id
_entity_poly.type
_entity_poly.pdbx_seq_one_letter_code
_entity_poly.pdbx_strand_id
1 'polypeptide(L)'
;MATNAFVDAKEVMVLKYLPLLLQSPLIKAKPKHWKPSKRELIDGFVLFIHDISDLNKKIEERQTKREQFRIPAQPIPIVVGPYGHCQCFVSADDVLYGVENPIKAVDVCFKIYHADAEPSWLFLQKAV
;
A
#
# COMPACT_ATOMS: atom_id res chain seq x y z
N MET A 1 4.98 16.52 -7.48
CA MET A 1 3.56 16.58 -7.91
C MET A 1 3.19 15.21 -8.46
N ALA A 2 2.14 14.58 -7.95
CA ALA A 2 1.64 13.34 -8.54
C ALA A 2 1.02 13.64 -9.90
N THR A 3 1.53 13.01 -10.95
CA THR A 3 1.00 13.15 -12.31
C THR A 3 -0.27 12.31 -12.45
N ASN A 4 -1.30 12.87 -13.10
CA ASN A 4 -2.46 12.07 -13.47
C ASN A 4 -2.02 11.10 -14.58
N ALA A 5 -2.11 9.81 -14.31
CA ALA A 5 -1.89 8.81 -15.34
C ALA A 5 -3.22 8.36 -15.92
N PHE A 6 -3.24 8.25 -17.25
CA PHE A 6 -4.23 7.44 -17.91
C PHE A 6 -3.85 5.97 -17.70
N VAL A 7 -4.70 5.24 -16.99
CA VAL A 7 -4.47 3.84 -16.65
C VAL A 7 -5.64 3.03 -17.16
N ASP A 8 -5.37 1.93 -17.87
CA ASP A 8 -6.41 1.03 -18.34
C ASP A 8 -7.23 0.54 -17.13
N ALA A 9 -8.55 0.72 -17.18
CA ALA A 9 -9.47 0.25 -16.14
C ALA A 9 -9.30 -1.25 -15.88
N LYS A 10 -8.95 -2.04 -16.90
CA LYS A 10 -8.62 -3.46 -16.76
C LYS A 10 -7.42 -3.68 -15.85
N GLU A 11 -6.34 -2.93 -16.03
CA GLU A 11 -5.14 -3.05 -15.18
C GLU A 11 -5.46 -2.73 -13.71
N VAL A 12 -6.24 -1.67 -13.49
CA VAL A 12 -6.67 -1.29 -12.15
C VAL A 12 -7.51 -2.38 -11.50
N MET A 13 -8.45 -2.97 -12.25
CA MET A 13 -9.29 -4.07 -11.77
C MET A 13 -8.46 -5.32 -11.47
N VAL A 14 -7.50 -5.66 -12.32
CA VAL A 14 -6.58 -6.78 -12.08
C VAL A 14 -5.82 -6.58 -10.78
N LEU A 15 -5.19 -5.41 -10.58
CA LEU A 15 -4.45 -5.11 -9.34
C LEU A 15 -5.36 -5.16 -8.11
N LYS A 16 -6.59 -4.67 -8.21
CA LYS A 16 -7.57 -4.68 -7.12
C LYS A 16 -7.95 -6.08 -6.67
N TYR A 17 -8.17 -7.00 -7.60
CA TYR A 17 -8.69 -8.33 -7.28
C TYR A 17 -7.61 -9.42 -7.24
N LEU A 18 -6.38 -9.14 -7.70
CA LEU A 18 -5.22 -10.03 -7.59
C LEU A 18 -5.06 -10.68 -6.22
N PRO A 19 -5.13 -9.96 -5.07
CA PRO A 19 -4.94 -10.60 -3.76
C PRO A 19 -6.00 -11.66 -3.42
N LEU A 20 -7.18 -11.64 -4.06
CA LEU A 20 -8.20 -12.65 -3.86
C LEU A 20 -7.89 -13.97 -4.57
N LEU A 21 -6.98 -13.96 -5.55
CA LEU A 21 -6.50 -15.17 -6.20
C LEU A 21 -5.47 -15.92 -5.34
N LEU A 22 -4.96 -15.25 -4.31
CA LEU A 22 -3.99 -15.79 -3.36
C LEU A 22 -4.71 -16.29 -2.10
N GLN A 23 -4.09 -17.22 -1.39
CA GLN A 23 -4.61 -17.66 -0.09
C GLN A 23 -4.49 -16.54 0.93
N SER A 24 -5.60 -16.22 1.61
CA SER A 24 -5.63 -15.26 2.72
C SER A 24 -4.65 -15.70 3.81
N PRO A 25 -3.58 -14.92 4.09
CA PRO A 25 -2.64 -15.28 5.13
C PRO A 25 -3.29 -15.12 6.51
N LEU A 26 -3.03 -16.08 7.40
CA LEU A 26 -3.31 -15.90 8.82
C LEU A 26 -2.19 -15.03 9.41
N ILE A 27 -2.52 -13.79 9.76
CA ILE A 27 -1.54 -12.85 10.30
C ILE A 27 -1.38 -13.15 11.79
N LYS A 28 -0.16 -13.52 12.18
CA LYS A 28 0.23 -13.71 13.58
C LYS A 28 0.33 -12.35 14.26
N ALA A 29 -0.81 -11.80 14.66
CA ALA A 29 -0.91 -10.59 15.45
C ALA A 29 -1.04 -10.92 16.94
N LYS A 30 -0.51 -10.04 17.81
CA LYS A 30 -0.77 -10.07 19.26
C LYS A 30 -1.81 -8.99 19.57
N PRO A 31 -2.87 -9.24 20.36
CA PRO A 31 -3.09 -10.38 21.27
C PRO A 31 -3.82 -11.60 20.69
N LYS A 32 -4.41 -11.49 19.49
CA LYS A 32 -5.12 -12.60 18.82
C LYS A 32 -4.72 -12.64 17.34
N HIS A 33 -4.58 -13.85 16.80
CA HIS A 33 -4.40 -14.04 15.37
C HIS A 33 -5.54 -13.38 14.59
N TRP A 34 -5.18 -12.68 13.53
CA TRP A 34 -6.12 -11.96 12.68
C TRP A 34 -6.12 -12.58 11.29
N LYS A 35 -7.33 -12.89 10.80
CA LYS A 35 -7.55 -13.31 9.41
C LYS A 35 -8.25 -12.16 8.70
N PRO A 36 -7.59 -11.48 7.74
CA PRO A 36 -8.23 -10.40 7.00
C PRO A 36 -9.46 -10.89 6.23
N SER A 37 -10.52 -10.09 6.25
CA SER A 37 -11.66 -10.25 5.35
C SER A 37 -11.23 -10.03 3.89
N LYS A 38 -12.07 -10.43 2.92
CA LYS A 38 -11.80 -10.18 1.49
C LYS A 38 -11.58 -8.70 1.18
N ARG A 39 -12.35 -7.82 1.83
CA ARG A 39 -12.21 -6.37 1.69
C ARG A 39 -10.87 -5.89 2.24
N GLU A 40 -10.48 -6.38 3.41
CA GLU A 40 -9.19 -6.05 4.01
C GLU A 40 -8.00 -6.60 3.21
N LEU A 41 -8.17 -7.72 2.49
CA LEU A 41 -7.15 -8.20 1.56
C LEU A 41 -6.99 -7.28 0.35
N ILE A 42 -8.11 -6.86 -0.25
CA ILE A 42 -8.11 -5.93 -1.38
C ILE A 42 -7.44 -4.61 -0.95
N ASP A 43 -7.98 -3.98 0.08
CA ASP A 43 -7.49 -2.69 0.60
C ASP A 43 -6.05 -2.84 1.16
N GLY A 44 -5.71 -4.04 1.64
CA GLY A 44 -4.40 -4.42 2.15
C GLY A 44 -3.31 -4.44 1.08
N PHE A 45 -3.63 -4.90 -0.12
CA PHE A 45 -2.68 -5.01 -1.22
C PHE A 45 -2.44 -3.67 -1.92
N VAL A 46 -3.51 -3.00 -2.38
CA VAL A 46 -3.47 -1.65 -2.93
C VAL A 46 -4.67 -0.88 -2.40
N LEU A 47 -4.42 0.29 -1.82
CA LEU A 47 -5.48 1.12 -1.26
C LEU A 47 -6.13 1.93 -2.38
N PHE A 48 -7.26 1.46 -2.87
CA PHE A 48 -8.09 2.17 -3.85
C PHE A 48 -9.06 3.12 -3.15
N ILE A 49 -8.96 4.40 -3.47
CA ILE A 49 -9.77 5.47 -2.91
C ILE A 49 -10.46 6.20 -4.06
N HIS A 50 -11.78 6.33 -4.00
CA HIS A 50 -12.50 7.01 -5.07
C HIS A 50 -12.32 8.53 -5.01
N ASP A 51 -12.34 9.10 -3.81
CA ASP A 51 -12.26 10.54 -3.56
C ASP A 51 -11.06 10.87 -2.66
N ILE A 52 -10.28 11.89 -3.03
CA ILE A 52 -9.10 12.31 -2.27
C ILE A 52 -9.44 12.75 -0.83
N SER A 53 -10.66 13.21 -0.58
CA SER A 53 -11.12 13.59 0.76
C SER A 53 -11.13 12.41 1.74
N ASP A 54 -11.26 11.17 1.26
CA ASP A 54 -11.22 9.97 2.08
C ASP A 54 -9.78 9.50 2.41
N LEU A 55 -8.75 10.09 1.78
CA LEU A 55 -7.36 9.62 1.89
C LEU A 55 -6.85 9.60 3.33
N ASN A 56 -6.97 10.73 4.03
CA ASN A 56 -6.47 10.85 5.40
C ASN A 56 -7.18 9.90 6.36
N LYS A 57 -8.51 9.82 6.23
CA LYS A 57 -9.33 8.89 7.01
C LYS A 57 -8.91 7.45 6.79
N LYS A 58 -8.64 7.05 5.54
CA LYS A 58 -8.21 5.69 5.21
C LYS A 58 -6.82 5.36 5.73
N ILE A 59 -5.91 6.33 5.74
CA ILE A 59 -4.57 6.19 6.34
C ILE A 59 -4.70 6.00 7.86
N GLU A 60 -5.49 6.84 8.53
CA GLU A 60 -5.72 6.78 9.99
C GLU A 60 -6.40 5.48 10.44
N GLU A 61 -7.43 5.02 9.71
CA GLU A 61 -8.09 3.72 9.94
C GLU A 61 -7.07 2.57 9.95
N ARG A 62 -6.05 2.68 9.10
CA ARG A 62 -5.02 1.66 8.93
C ARG A 62 -3.93 1.76 10.00
N GLN A 63 -3.53 2.97 10.38
CA GLN A 63 -2.63 3.21 11.52
C GLN A 63 -3.25 2.66 12.82
N THR A 64 -4.53 2.95 13.07
CA THR A 64 -5.26 2.42 14.22
C THR A 64 -5.23 0.89 14.24
N LYS A 65 -5.48 0.22 13.10
CA LYS A 65 -5.38 -1.24 13.00
C LYS A 65 -3.96 -1.74 13.24
N ARG A 66 -2.95 -1.07 12.68
CA ARG A 66 -1.53 -1.41 12.88
C ARG A 66 -1.20 -1.44 14.37
N GLU A 67 -1.60 -0.40 15.09
CA GLU A 67 -1.39 -0.27 16.53
C GLU A 67 -2.16 -1.34 17.31
N GLN A 68 -3.43 -1.57 16.96
CA GLN A 68 -4.27 -2.60 17.58
C GLN A 68 -3.65 -4.01 17.49
N PHE A 69 -3.06 -4.35 16.34
CA PHE A 69 -2.49 -5.68 16.07
C PHE A 69 -0.97 -5.76 16.27
N ARG A 70 -0.32 -4.66 16.64
CA ARG A 70 1.14 -4.52 16.81
C ARG A 70 1.93 -5.03 15.59
N ILE A 71 1.47 -4.64 14.41
CA ILE A 71 2.10 -4.98 13.13
C ILE A 71 3.13 -3.88 12.79
N PRO A 72 4.28 -4.20 12.17
CA PRO A 72 5.22 -3.18 11.71
C PRO A 72 4.56 -2.20 10.73
N ALA A 73 5.08 -0.97 10.67
CA ALA A 73 4.77 -0.06 9.58
C ALA A 73 5.19 -0.71 8.27
N GLN A 74 4.32 -0.67 7.26
CA GLN A 74 4.64 -1.19 5.94
C GLN A 74 4.29 -0.12 4.90
N PRO A 75 5.08 -0.02 3.83
CA PRO A 75 4.77 0.87 2.73
C PRO A 75 3.45 0.44 2.06
N ILE A 76 2.68 1.42 1.59
CA ILE A 76 1.34 1.17 1.01
C ILE A 76 1.25 1.81 -0.36
N PRO A 77 0.92 1.05 -1.41
CA PRO A 77 0.55 1.62 -2.70
C PRO A 77 -0.88 2.13 -2.63
N ILE A 78 -1.09 3.38 -3.04
CA ILE A 78 -2.36 4.09 -2.96
C ILE A 78 -2.73 4.57 -4.35
N VAL A 79 -3.98 4.35 -4.74
CA VAL A 79 -4.55 4.85 -5.99
C VAL A 79 -5.79 5.66 -5.66
N VAL A 80 -5.81 6.91 -6.05
CA VAL A 80 -6.91 7.85 -5.78
C VAL A 80 -7.56 8.30 -7.08
N GLY A 81 -8.89 8.24 -7.13
CA GLY A 81 -9.69 8.69 -8.26
C GLY A 81 -10.38 7.55 -9.03
N PRO A 82 -11.19 7.91 -10.03
CA PRO A 82 -11.90 6.96 -10.87
C PRO A 82 -10.94 6.14 -11.76
N TYR A 83 -11.40 4.96 -12.18
CA TYR A 83 -10.67 4.14 -13.16
C TYR A 83 -10.49 4.93 -14.47
N GLY A 84 -9.28 4.95 -15.03
CA GLY A 84 -8.96 5.74 -16.22
C GLY A 84 -8.32 7.11 -15.95
N HIS A 85 -8.54 7.70 -14.78
CA HIS A 85 -7.94 8.98 -14.40
C HIS A 85 -7.66 9.01 -12.90
N CYS A 86 -6.51 8.44 -12.51
CA CYS A 86 -6.13 8.32 -11.11
C CYS A 86 -4.77 8.95 -10.81
N GLN A 87 -4.60 9.30 -9.55
CA GLN A 87 -3.34 9.70 -8.95
C GLN A 87 -2.79 8.54 -8.13
N CYS A 88 -1.50 8.28 -8.27
CA CYS A 88 -0.84 7.17 -7.61
C CYS A 88 0.16 7.69 -6.58
N PHE A 89 0.15 7.07 -5.41
CA PHE A 89 1.04 7.41 -4.32
C PHE A 89 1.62 6.16 -3.67
N VAL A 90 2.73 6.36 -2.97
CA VAL A 90 3.29 5.42 -2.00
C VAL A 90 3.27 6.12 -0.66
N SER A 91 2.66 5.52 0.35
CA SER A 91 2.84 5.92 1.73
C SER A 91 3.99 5.12 2.35
N ALA A 92 4.99 5.78 2.90
CA ALA A 92 6.07 5.15 3.68
C ALA A 92 6.40 6.06 4.86
N ASP A 93 6.43 5.49 6.07
CA ASP A 93 6.63 6.22 7.34
C ASP A 93 5.75 7.47 7.47
N ASP A 94 4.47 7.32 7.11
CA ASP A 94 3.45 8.37 7.17
C ASP A 94 3.70 9.57 6.23
N VAL A 95 4.63 9.43 5.28
CA VAL A 95 4.90 10.39 4.19
C VAL A 95 4.35 9.86 2.87
N LEU A 96 3.69 10.73 2.10
CA LEU A 96 3.12 10.41 0.79
C LEU A 96 4.04 10.85 -0.37
N TYR A 97 4.41 9.89 -1.21
CA TYR A 97 5.22 10.09 -2.40
C TYR A 97 4.39 9.85 -3.65
N GLY A 98 4.27 10.86 -4.52
CA GLY A 98 3.60 10.70 -5.82
C GLY A 98 4.41 9.83 -6.78
N VAL A 99 3.74 8.94 -7.50
CA VAL A 99 4.35 8.07 -8.52
C VAL A 99 3.52 8.07 -9.81
N GLU A 100 4.15 7.61 -10.89
CA GLU A 100 3.61 7.71 -12.24
C GLU A 100 2.33 6.89 -12.44
N ASN A 101 2.27 5.66 -11.93
CA ASN A 101 1.16 4.73 -12.19
C ASN A 101 0.99 3.68 -11.08
N PRO A 102 -0.12 2.91 -11.03
CA PRO A 102 -0.38 1.96 -9.96
C PRO A 102 0.64 0.83 -9.87
N ILE A 103 1.14 0.34 -11.01
CA ILE A 103 2.16 -0.71 -11.06
C ILE A 103 3.45 -0.19 -10.42
N LYS A 104 3.82 1.07 -10.71
CA LYS A 104 4.98 1.71 -10.11
C LYS A 104 4.84 1.87 -8.61
N ALA A 105 3.64 2.18 -8.11
CA ALA A 105 3.39 2.24 -6.66
C ALA A 105 3.67 0.88 -5.99
N VAL A 106 3.20 -0.22 -6.60
CA VAL A 106 3.45 -1.58 -6.11
C VAL A 106 4.93 -1.94 -6.16
N ASP A 107 5.61 -1.65 -7.28
CA ASP A 107 7.06 -1.87 -7.47
C ASP A 107 7.89 -1.16 -6.38
N VAL A 108 7.58 0.11 -6.11
CA VAL A 108 8.27 0.88 -5.07
C VAL A 108 8.02 0.31 -3.68
N CYS A 109 6.77 -0.06 -3.35
CA CYS A 109 6.47 -0.68 -2.06
C CYS A 109 7.19 -2.02 -1.87
N PHE A 110 7.26 -2.84 -2.92
CA PHE A 110 8.01 -4.10 -2.91
C PHE A 110 9.50 -3.86 -2.66
N LYS A 111 10.09 -2.85 -3.32
CA LYS A 111 11.49 -2.46 -3.11
C LYS A 111 11.76 -1.97 -1.69
N ILE A 112 10.89 -1.12 -1.13
CA ILE A 112 11.01 -0.65 0.24
C ILE A 112 10.93 -1.83 1.21
N TYR A 113 9.96 -2.73 1.04
CA TYR A 113 9.82 -3.92 1.88
C TYR A 113 11.08 -4.80 1.88
N HIS A 114 11.69 -4.99 0.72
CA HIS A 114 12.92 -5.78 0.61
C HIS A 114 14.17 -5.04 1.12
N ALA A 115 14.26 -3.73 0.92
CA ALA A 115 15.37 -2.93 1.44
C ALA A 115 15.32 -2.83 2.98
N ASP A 116 14.14 -2.70 3.56
CA ASP A 116 13.93 -2.67 5.02
C ASP A 116 14.21 -4.04 5.68
N ALA A 117 14.13 -5.13 4.90
CA ALA A 117 14.49 -6.47 5.35
C ALA A 117 16.01 -6.74 5.34
N GLU A 118 16.83 -5.87 4.74
CA GLU A 118 18.28 -6.08 4.60
C GLU A 118 19.11 -4.97 5.29
N PRO A 119 20.04 -5.28 6.23
CA PRO A 119 20.87 -4.27 6.90
C PRO A 119 21.83 -3.49 5.98
N SER A 120 21.92 -3.85 4.70
CA SER A 120 22.83 -3.30 3.71
C SER A 120 22.60 -1.80 3.45
N TRP A 121 21.38 -1.30 3.64
CA TRP A 121 21.07 0.13 3.43
C TRP A 121 21.66 1.06 4.50
N LEU A 122 21.78 0.56 5.74
CA LEU A 122 22.47 1.28 6.83
C LEU A 122 23.96 1.48 6.56
N PHE A 123 24.58 0.60 5.77
CA PHE A 123 25.98 0.73 5.37
C PHE A 123 26.18 1.90 4.39
N LEU A 124 25.26 2.06 3.43
CA LEU A 124 25.32 3.14 2.44
C LEU A 124 25.00 4.52 3.05
N GLN A 125 24.08 4.60 4.03
CA GLN A 125 23.78 5.86 4.72
C GLN A 125 24.92 6.38 5.60
N LYS A 126 25.83 5.51 6.06
CA LYS A 126 27.01 5.92 6.85
C LYS A 126 28.23 6.28 5.99
N ALA A 127 28.16 6.06 4.68
CA ALA A 127 29.25 6.28 3.75
C ALA A 127 29.14 7.61 2.97
N VAL A 128 28.11 8.42 3.24
CA VAL A 128 27.91 9.77 2.70
C VAL A 128 28.07 10.80 3.80
#